data_AF-A0A8C1ANX0-F1
#
_entry.id   AF-A0A8C1ANX0-F1
#
_cell.length_a   1.000
_cell.length_b   1.000
_cell.length_c   1.000
_cell.angle_alpha   90.00
_cell.angle_beta   90.00
_cell.angle_gamma   90.00
#
_symmetry.space_group_name_H-M   'P 1'
#
loop_
_entity.id
_entity.type
_entity.pdbx_description
1 polymer ?
#
loop_
_entity_poly.entity_id
_entity_poly.type
_entity_poly.pdbx_seq_one_letter_code
_entity_poly.pdbx_strand_id
1 'polypeptide(L)'
;MRHKTPASAIRSSSSSMATSAECVEELIRPFRESLKAQGFEIYPFKVGWYNAVVSRAHHLSPPADTLALVLVSTPSMFERCFLPFLQSQRCAAVRDPIDQCTAHTVSSSVSLCFPNQSVDVSYDYEMLPSRRPKFLAQTAAHVSGAAYYYQKSDILSPPWGDKKMFGVCIHPRLGGWFAIRALLLFKDVQVGDELQQKDPPDCVCSQEDRIELLERFNFRWQDWSYRDIVPTEESYSPQQREYFLTAPGQRGALLRQWGYLTDADTEKQSSTNKRFTKDVPC
;
A
#
# COMPACT_ATOMS: atom_id res chain seq x y z
N MET A 1 62.34 -22.83 -20.07
CA MET A 1 61.21 -23.30 -19.24
C MET A 1 60.43 -22.09 -18.74
N ARG A 2 59.12 -22.27 -18.59
CA ARG A 2 58.07 -21.23 -18.60
C ARG A 2 58.11 -20.22 -17.45
N HIS A 3 57.62 -19.02 -17.77
CA HIS A 3 57.23 -17.88 -16.94
C HIS A 3 56.59 -18.22 -15.59
N LYS A 4 56.73 -17.30 -14.62
CA LYS A 4 55.62 -16.82 -13.78
C LYS A 4 55.93 -15.46 -13.15
N THR A 5 55.27 -14.43 -13.66
CA THR A 5 55.06 -13.12 -13.04
C THR A 5 54.00 -13.24 -11.95
N PRO A 6 54.09 -12.60 -10.78
CA PRO A 6 52.98 -12.55 -9.85
C PRO A 6 52.00 -11.46 -10.30
N ALA A 7 50.78 -11.89 -10.62
CA ALA A 7 49.66 -11.02 -10.95
C ALA A 7 49.17 -10.27 -9.70
N SER A 8 48.90 -8.97 -9.88
CA SER A 8 48.22 -8.13 -8.90
C SER A 8 46.79 -8.64 -8.65
N ALA A 9 46.48 -8.98 -7.41
CA ALA A 9 45.11 -9.17 -6.99
C ALA A 9 44.50 -7.79 -6.67
N ILE A 10 43.89 -7.16 -7.68
CA ILE A 10 42.93 -6.08 -7.47
C ILE A 10 41.70 -6.71 -6.83
N ARG A 11 41.55 -6.58 -5.51
CA ARG A 11 40.28 -6.81 -4.85
C ARG A 11 39.36 -5.66 -5.23
N SER A 12 38.42 -5.91 -6.14
CA SER A 12 37.27 -5.05 -6.36
C SER A 12 36.38 -5.11 -5.12
N SER A 13 36.63 -4.24 -4.15
CA SER A 13 35.63 -3.90 -3.15
C SER A 13 34.50 -3.17 -3.87
N SER A 14 33.42 -3.89 -4.16
CA SER A 14 32.13 -3.27 -4.43
C SER A 14 31.71 -2.56 -3.15
N SER A 15 32.08 -1.29 -3.04
CA SER A 15 31.55 -0.37 -2.05
C SER A 15 30.09 -0.13 -2.42
N SER A 16 29.17 -0.85 -1.78
CA SER A 16 27.80 -0.40 -1.65
C SER A 16 27.87 0.97 -0.97
N MET A 17 27.78 2.04 -1.76
CA MET A 17 27.68 3.38 -1.20
C MET A 17 26.36 3.46 -0.46
N ALA A 18 26.43 3.53 0.88
CA ALA A 18 25.29 3.87 1.71
C ALA A 18 24.76 5.24 1.26
N THR A 19 23.49 5.28 0.92
CA THR A 19 22.83 6.45 0.33
C THR A 19 22.38 7.38 1.45
N SER A 20 23.05 8.52 1.65
CA SER A 20 22.73 9.50 2.71
C SER A 20 21.24 9.92 2.73
N ALA A 21 20.71 10.45 3.85
CA ALA A 21 19.28 10.72 3.99
C ALA A 21 18.80 11.82 3.06
N GLU A 22 19.66 12.82 2.83
CA GLU A 22 19.47 13.82 1.78
C GLU A 22 19.37 13.14 0.43
N CYS A 23 20.19 12.11 0.16
CA CYS A 23 20.14 11.34 -1.07
C CYS A 23 18.87 10.45 -1.17
N VAL A 24 18.32 9.95 -0.06
CA VAL A 24 17.02 9.24 -0.05
C VAL A 24 15.88 10.17 -0.40
N GLU A 25 15.79 11.35 0.24
CA GLU A 25 14.73 12.30 -0.09
C GLU A 25 14.91 12.86 -1.51
N GLU A 26 16.13 13.14 -1.95
CA GLU A 26 16.41 13.53 -3.34
C GLU A 26 16.00 12.45 -4.35
N LEU A 27 16.28 11.19 -4.04
CA LEU A 27 15.90 10.03 -4.86
C LEU A 27 14.38 9.94 -5.00
N ILE A 28 13.63 10.05 -3.91
CA ILE A 28 12.18 9.79 -3.91
C ILE A 28 11.34 11.04 -4.18
N ARG A 29 11.89 12.25 -4.08
CA ARG A 29 11.15 13.51 -4.24
C ARG A 29 10.37 13.61 -5.57
N PRO A 30 10.95 13.30 -6.75
CA PRO A 30 10.18 13.35 -8.00
C PRO A 30 8.97 12.41 -7.99
N PHE A 31 9.15 11.21 -7.41
CA PHE A 31 8.09 10.22 -7.27
C PHE A 31 7.03 10.67 -6.25
N ARG A 32 7.45 11.25 -5.12
CA ARG A 32 6.59 11.84 -4.09
C ARG A 32 5.68 12.91 -4.69
N GLU A 33 6.22 13.88 -5.41
CA GLU A 33 5.45 14.98 -5.98
C GLU A 33 4.50 14.49 -7.09
N SER A 34 4.95 13.57 -7.94
CA SER A 34 4.11 12.97 -8.98
C SER A 34 2.89 12.23 -8.39
N LEU A 35 3.10 11.48 -7.32
CA LEU A 35 2.04 10.73 -6.65
C LEU A 35 1.12 11.62 -5.80
N LYS A 36 1.69 12.64 -5.14
CA LYS A 36 0.93 13.64 -4.37
C LYS A 36 -0.06 14.41 -5.23
N ALA A 37 0.33 14.79 -6.44
CA ALA A 37 -0.58 15.42 -7.41
C ALA A 37 -1.79 14.53 -7.74
N GLN A 38 -1.63 13.22 -7.64
CA GLN A 38 -2.66 12.21 -7.91
C GLN A 38 -3.38 11.71 -6.64
N GLY A 39 -3.15 12.35 -5.48
CA GLY A 39 -3.83 12.01 -4.23
C GLY A 39 -3.22 10.85 -3.46
N PHE A 40 -1.93 10.55 -3.65
CA PHE A 40 -1.22 9.55 -2.86
C PHE A 40 -0.15 10.18 -1.97
N GLU A 41 0.19 9.50 -0.87
CA GLU A 41 1.33 9.83 -0.01
C GLU A 41 2.25 8.61 0.08
N ILE A 42 3.56 8.84 0.20
CA ILE A 42 4.59 7.79 0.34
C ILE A 42 5.41 8.01 1.61
N TYR A 43 5.77 6.91 2.28
CA TYR A 43 6.53 6.95 3.52
C TYR A 43 7.69 5.96 3.44
N PRO A 44 8.94 6.46 3.51
CA PRO A 44 10.12 5.60 3.47
C PRO A 44 10.34 4.88 4.80
N PHE A 45 10.84 3.65 4.72
CA PHE A 45 11.27 2.88 5.87
C PHE A 45 12.33 1.85 5.49
N LYS A 46 13.04 1.31 6.48
CA LYS A 46 13.96 0.17 6.29
C LYS A 46 13.22 -1.15 6.40
N VAL A 47 13.53 -2.11 5.52
CA VAL A 47 12.99 -3.48 5.61
C VAL A 47 13.22 -4.09 7.00
N GLY A 48 14.35 -3.79 7.65
CA GLY A 48 14.68 -4.24 9.00
C GLY A 48 13.67 -3.82 10.06
N TRP A 49 13.10 -2.61 9.96
CA TRP A 49 12.11 -2.12 10.92
C TRP A 49 10.80 -2.91 10.84
N TYR A 50 10.36 -3.22 9.62
CA TYR A 50 9.20 -4.07 9.41
C TYR A 50 9.46 -5.50 9.88
N ASN A 51 10.61 -6.09 9.52
CA ASN A 51 10.96 -7.46 9.91
C ASN A 51 11.12 -7.62 11.43
N ALA A 52 11.51 -6.56 12.15
CA ALA A 52 11.66 -6.60 13.61
C ALA A 52 10.34 -6.78 14.38
N VAL A 53 9.20 -6.42 13.78
CA VAL A 53 7.88 -6.41 14.46
C VAL A 53 6.89 -7.44 13.92
N VAL A 54 7.25 -8.17 12.86
CA VAL A 54 6.41 -9.24 12.30
C VAL A 54 7.01 -10.61 12.59
N SER A 55 6.20 -11.66 12.52
CA SER A 55 6.72 -13.02 12.65
C SER A 55 7.59 -13.40 11.46
N ARG A 56 8.54 -14.33 11.65
CA ARG A 56 9.45 -14.84 10.59
C ARG A 56 8.74 -15.23 9.31
N ALA A 57 7.52 -15.76 9.43
CA ALA A 57 6.72 -16.17 8.30
C ALA A 57 6.34 -15.00 7.37
N HIS A 58 6.30 -13.77 7.89
CA HIS A 58 5.93 -12.53 7.18
C HIS A 58 7.14 -11.64 6.87
N HIS A 59 8.37 -12.10 7.13
CA HIS A 59 9.56 -11.33 6.79
C HIS A 59 9.62 -11.05 5.29
N LEU A 60 10.01 -9.83 4.94
CA LEU A 60 10.45 -9.49 3.60
C LEU A 60 11.86 -10.05 3.39
N SER A 61 12.11 -10.61 2.20
CA SER A 61 13.37 -11.26 1.85
C SER A 61 14.61 -10.35 1.72
N PRO A 62 14.52 -9.07 1.30
CA PRO A 62 15.71 -8.22 1.12
C PRO A 62 16.48 -7.96 2.43
N PRO A 63 17.75 -7.49 2.33
CA PRO A 63 18.55 -7.05 3.49
C PRO A 63 17.85 -6.00 4.36
N ALA A 64 18.21 -5.94 5.64
CA ALA A 64 17.58 -5.05 6.62
C ALA A 64 17.66 -3.56 6.24
N ASP A 65 18.77 -3.13 5.65
CA ASP A 65 18.99 -1.74 5.23
C ASP A 65 18.42 -1.42 3.84
N THR A 66 17.65 -2.33 3.23
CA THR A 66 16.98 -2.06 1.95
C THR A 66 15.91 -0.98 2.12
N LEU A 67 15.92 0.02 1.23
CA LEU A 67 14.88 1.05 1.17
C LEU A 67 13.55 0.44 0.74
N ALA A 68 12.52 0.70 1.54
CA ALA A 68 11.14 0.41 1.23
C ALA A 68 10.29 1.68 1.28
N LEU A 69 9.25 1.76 0.46
CA LEU A 69 8.21 2.79 0.52
C LEU A 69 6.86 2.13 0.72
N VAL A 70 6.08 2.61 1.69
CA VAL A 70 4.64 2.31 1.74
C VAL A 70 3.87 3.45 1.07
N LEU A 71 2.93 3.07 0.21
CA LEU A 71 2.05 3.97 -0.52
C LEU A 71 0.66 3.96 0.12
N VAL A 72 0.12 5.15 0.38
CA VAL A 72 -1.26 5.32 0.83
C VAL A 72 -2.03 6.21 -0.16
N SER A 73 -3.30 5.91 -0.37
CA SER A 73 -4.22 6.79 -1.10
C SER A 73 -5.01 7.65 -0.11
N THR A 74 -5.03 8.96 -0.35
CA THR A 74 -5.87 9.95 0.34
C THR A 74 -7.29 9.96 -0.28
N PRO A 75 -8.28 10.66 0.30
CA PRO A 75 -9.59 10.83 -0.31
C PRO A 75 -9.51 11.36 -1.75
N SER A 76 -8.72 12.43 -1.94
CA SER A 76 -8.44 13.09 -3.23
C SER A 76 -7.96 12.15 -4.34
N MET A 77 -7.45 10.95 -4.04
CA MET A 77 -7.07 9.97 -5.06
C MET A 77 -8.24 9.60 -5.97
N PHE A 78 -9.45 9.55 -5.41
CA PHE A 78 -10.62 9.13 -6.16
C PHE A 78 -10.93 10.11 -7.30
N GLU A 79 -11.04 11.39 -7.01
CA GLU A 79 -11.34 12.42 -8.00
C GLU A 79 -10.13 12.76 -8.89
N ARG A 80 -8.91 12.79 -8.33
CA ARG A 80 -7.71 13.22 -9.06
C ARG A 80 -7.05 12.13 -9.89
N CYS A 81 -7.28 10.86 -9.57
CA CYS A 81 -6.64 9.74 -10.25
C CYS A 81 -7.66 8.73 -10.79
N PHE A 82 -8.57 8.26 -9.94
CA PHE A 82 -9.48 7.17 -10.31
C PHE A 82 -10.53 7.57 -11.35
N LEU A 83 -11.23 8.70 -11.17
CA LEU A 83 -12.21 9.15 -12.16
C LEU A 83 -11.59 9.45 -13.53
N PRO A 84 -10.44 10.16 -13.64
CA PRO A 84 -9.73 10.31 -14.91
C PRO A 84 -9.28 8.97 -15.52
N PHE A 85 -8.84 8.02 -14.70
CA PHE A 85 -8.48 6.68 -15.17
C PHE A 85 -9.68 5.97 -15.82
N LEU A 86 -10.87 6.06 -15.22
CA LEU A 86 -12.09 5.50 -15.79
C LEU A 86 -12.45 6.16 -17.14
N GLN A 87 -12.34 7.49 -17.23
CA GLN A 87 -12.60 8.23 -18.48
C GLN A 87 -11.65 7.81 -19.61
N SER A 88 -10.41 7.43 -19.28
CA SER A 88 -9.44 6.95 -20.27
C SER A 88 -9.73 5.54 -20.81
N GLN A 89 -10.80 4.88 -20.35
CA GLN A 89 -11.23 3.53 -20.75
C GLN A 89 -10.14 2.45 -20.60
N ARG A 90 -9.20 2.64 -19.67
CA ARG A 90 -8.11 1.70 -19.39
C ARG A 90 -8.52 0.55 -18.45
N CYS A 91 -9.81 0.43 -18.13
CA CYS A 91 -10.30 -0.58 -17.21
C CYS A 91 -10.59 -1.92 -17.91
N ALA A 92 -9.80 -2.94 -17.60
CA ALA A 92 -10.12 -4.31 -17.99
C ALA A 92 -11.26 -4.88 -17.15
N ALA A 93 -12.06 -5.77 -17.72
CA ALA A 93 -13.23 -6.35 -17.07
C ALA A 93 -12.93 -7.33 -15.92
N VAL A 94 -11.70 -7.82 -15.81
CA VAL A 94 -11.35 -9.00 -14.99
C VAL A 94 -10.96 -8.64 -13.55
N ARG A 95 -10.58 -7.38 -13.30
CA ARG A 95 -10.04 -6.93 -12.01
C ARG A 95 -10.83 -5.75 -11.47
N ASP A 96 -10.71 -5.50 -10.18
CA ASP A 96 -11.34 -4.33 -9.59
C ASP A 96 -10.79 -3.04 -10.23
N PRO A 97 -11.65 -2.07 -10.61
CA PRO A 97 -11.20 -0.85 -11.25
C PRO A 97 -10.23 -0.02 -10.41
N ILE A 98 -10.39 0.02 -9.07
CA ILE A 98 -9.51 0.80 -8.19
C ILE A 98 -8.10 0.22 -8.16
N ASP A 99 -8.01 -1.12 -8.19
CA ASP A 99 -6.74 -1.85 -8.18
C ASP A 99 -6.00 -1.64 -9.50
N GLN A 100 -6.73 -1.63 -10.62
CA GLN A 100 -6.16 -1.35 -11.94
C GLN A 100 -5.65 0.07 -12.07
N CYS A 101 -6.43 1.06 -11.60
CA CYS A 101 -6.01 2.45 -11.55
C CYS A 101 -4.72 2.58 -10.73
N THR A 102 -4.71 2.04 -9.51
CA THR A 102 -3.56 2.08 -8.61
C THR A 102 -2.32 1.44 -9.27
N ALA A 103 -2.47 0.23 -9.83
CA ALA A 103 -1.36 -0.47 -10.46
C ALA A 103 -0.81 0.26 -11.70
N HIS A 104 -1.70 0.84 -12.52
CA HIS A 104 -1.32 1.63 -13.67
C HIS A 104 -0.54 2.89 -13.26
N THR A 105 -1.06 3.63 -12.28
CA THR A 105 -0.45 4.86 -11.77
C THR A 105 0.91 4.60 -11.15
N VAL A 106 1.02 3.57 -10.30
CA VAL A 106 2.28 3.20 -9.64
C VAL A 106 3.31 2.73 -10.67
N SER A 107 2.93 1.82 -11.58
CA SER A 107 3.84 1.31 -12.61
C SER A 107 4.36 2.43 -13.53
N SER A 108 3.48 3.34 -13.95
CA SER A 108 3.86 4.48 -14.79
C SER A 108 4.80 5.44 -14.05
N SER A 109 4.50 5.73 -12.78
CA SER A 109 5.31 6.63 -11.95
C SER A 109 6.67 6.03 -11.62
N VAL A 110 6.75 4.71 -11.36
CA VAL A 110 8.01 3.99 -11.14
C VAL A 110 8.86 4.01 -12.41
N SER A 111 8.27 3.70 -13.56
CA SER A 111 8.97 3.69 -14.85
C SER A 111 9.55 5.07 -15.20
N LEU A 112 8.82 6.13 -14.86
CA LEU A 112 9.24 7.51 -15.11
C LEU A 112 10.31 7.99 -14.14
N CYS A 113 10.14 7.74 -12.84
CA CYS A 113 11.00 8.30 -11.79
C CYS A 113 12.24 7.44 -11.52
N PHE A 114 12.17 6.14 -11.80
CA PHE A 114 13.20 5.16 -11.45
C PHE A 114 13.60 4.25 -12.63
N PRO A 115 13.89 4.80 -13.82
CA PRO A 115 14.13 4.00 -15.04
C PRO A 115 15.32 3.04 -14.92
N ASN A 116 16.26 3.32 -14.03
CA ASN A 116 17.50 2.55 -13.83
C ASN A 116 17.52 1.77 -12.51
N GLN A 117 16.43 1.73 -11.74
CA GLN A 117 16.40 1.04 -10.45
C GLN A 117 15.52 -0.21 -10.52
N SER A 118 15.92 -1.26 -9.81
CA SER A 118 15.07 -2.43 -9.62
C SER A 118 14.10 -2.19 -8.47
N VAL A 119 12.84 -1.93 -8.82
CA VAL A 119 11.76 -1.69 -7.85
C VAL A 119 10.73 -2.81 -7.94
N ASP A 120 10.61 -3.61 -6.89
CA ASP A 120 9.52 -4.59 -6.73
C ASP A 120 8.31 -3.92 -6.09
N VAL A 121 7.14 -4.08 -6.70
CA VAL A 121 5.87 -3.54 -6.19
C VAL A 121 4.97 -4.71 -5.76
N SER A 122 4.48 -4.65 -4.53
CA SER A 122 3.44 -5.55 -4.01
C SER A 122 2.22 -4.72 -3.60
N TYR A 123 1.03 -5.11 -4.04
CA TYR A 123 -0.21 -4.40 -3.70
C TYR A 123 -0.92 -5.03 -2.50
N ASP A 124 -1.71 -4.24 -1.78
CA ASP A 124 -2.38 -4.65 -0.53
C ASP A 124 -3.31 -5.85 -0.69
N TYR A 125 -3.91 -6.01 -1.88
CA TYR A 125 -4.78 -7.14 -2.22
C TYR A 125 -4.02 -8.42 -2.61
N GLU A 126 -2.70 -8.37 -2.77
CA GLU A 126 -1.94 -9.52 -3.27
C GLU A 126 -1.68 -10.58 -2.19
N MET A 127 -2.02 -11.81 -2.53
CA MET A 127 -1.88 -12.97 -1.67
C MET A 127 -0.87 -13.95 -2.29
N LEU A 128 -0.04 -14.55 -1.43
CA LEU A 128 0.76 -15.72 -1.75
C LEU A 128 -0.15 -16.94 -2.03
N PRO A 129 0.35 -17.98 -2.72
CA PRO A 129 -0.40 -19.23 -2.93
C PRO A 129 -0.94 -19.84 -1.63
N SER A 130 -0.25 -19.63 -0.50
CA SER A 130 -0.68 -20.03 0.83
C SER A 130 -1.85 -19.22 1.42
N ARG A 131 -2.50 -18.35 0.64
CA ARG A 131 -3.55 -17.40 1.09
C ARG A 131 -3.08 -16.44 2.19
N ARG A 132 -1.77 -16.16 2.23
CA ARG A 132 -1.20 -15.16 3.15
C ARG A 132 -0.93 -13.88 2.37
N PRO A 133 -1.14 -12.69 2.94
CA PRO A 133 -0.82 -11.45 2.25
C PRO A 133 0.69 -11.39 1.97
N LYS A 134 1.08 -10.82 0.82
CA LYS A 134 2.50 -10.66 0.46
C LYS A 134 3.26 -9.80 1.46
N PHE A 135 2.58 -8.83 2.08
CA PHE A 135 3.08 -8.02 3.19
C PHE A 135 1.92 -7.60 4.11
N LEU A 136 2.21 -7.28 5.37
CA LEU A 136 1.22 -6.77 6.33
C LEU A 136 1.12 -5.26 6.19
N ALA A 137 0.11 -4.80 5.43
CA ALA A 137 -0.04 -3.40 5.05
C ALA A 137 -0.07 -2.43 6.25
N GLN A 138 -0.89 -2.72 7.26
CA GLN A 138 -1.02 -1.89 8.47
C GLN A 138 0.30 -1.80 9.25
N THR A 139 1.06 -2.89 9.33
CA THR A 139 2.39 -2.88 9.95
C THR A 139 3.38 -2.02 9.15
N ALA A 140 3.38 -2.12 7.82
CA ALA A 140 4.23 -1.28 6.97
C ALA A 140 3.91 0.21 7.13
N ALA A 141 2.63 0.58 7.26
CA ALA A 141 2.22 1.96 7.54
C ALA A 141 2.61 2.43 8.95
N HIS A 142 2.61 1.54 9.95
CA HIS A 142 3.05 1.89 11.30
C HIS A 142 4.55 2.16 11.34
N VAL A 143 5.39 1.21 10.89
CA VAL A 143 6.84 1.32 11.04
C VAL A 143 7.47 2.42 10.19
N SER A 144 6.77 2.90 9.16
CA SER A 144 7.19 4.04 8.35
C SER A 144 6.78 5.40 8.93
N GLY A 145 6.04 5.41 10.04
CA GLY A 145 5.53 6.61 10.67
C GLY A 145 4.29 7.20 9.98
N ALA A 146 3.69 6.50 9.00
CA ALA A 146 2.55 7.02 8.23
C ALA A 146 1.28 7.12 9.07
N ALA A 147 0.93 6.03 9.77
CA ALA A 147 -0.30 5.93 10.53
C ALA A 147 -0.15 4.95 11.68
N TYR A 148 -0.60 5.34 12.88
CA TYR A 148 -0.49 4.48 14.04
C TYR A 148 -1.47 3.31 13.89
N TYR A 149 -0.94 2.09 14.03
CA TYR A 149 -1.70 0.84 13.97
C TYR A 149 -2.20 0.44 15.36
N TYR A 150 -3.46 0.76 15.66
CA TYR A 150 -4.10 0.41 16.93
C TYR A 150 -4.58 -1.03 16.92
N GLN A 151 -4.18 -1.78 17.94
CA GLN A 151 -4.44 -3.20 18.13
C GLN A 151 -5.03 -3.45 19.51
N LYS A 152 -5.61 -4.64 19.70
CA LYS A 152 -6.11 -5.08 21.00
C LYS A 152 -5.03 -5.03 22.10
N SER A 153 -3.76 -5.20 21.75
CA SER A 153 -2.61 -5.12 22.66
C SER A 153 -2.31 -3.70 23.16
N ASP A 154 -2.84 -2.66 22.52
CA ASP A 154 -2.65 -1.27 22.92
C ASP A 154 -3.66 -0.82 24.01
N ILE A 155 -4.53 -1.74 24.44
CA ILE A 155 -5.57 -1.51 25.44
C ILE A 155 -5.25 -2.33 26.69
N LEU A 156 -5.19 -1.65 27.83
CA LEU A 156 -5.07 -2.26 29.14
C LEU A 156 -6.38 -2.95 29.49
N SER A 157 -6.33 -4.25 29.81
CA SER A 157 -7.50 -5.06 30.18
C SER A 157 -8.66 -4.95 29.16
N PRO A 158 -8.47 -5.38 27.90
CA PRO A 158 -9.45 -5.18 26.82
C PRO A 158 -10.79 -5.85 27.16
N PRO A 159 -11.93 -5.15 26.98
CA PRO A 159 -13.24 -5.60 27.47
C PRO A 159 -13.82 -6.80 26.70
N TRP A 160 -13.20 -7.21 25.60
CA TRP A 160 -13.73 -8.23 24.71
C TRP A 160 -13.28 -9.68 25.02
N GLY A 161 -12.57 -9.91 26.13
CA GLY A 161 -12.10 -11.24 26.52
C GLY A 161 -11.28 -11.90 25.41
N ASP A 162 -11.61 -13.13 25.02
CA ASP A 162 -10.93 -13.87 23.94
C ASP A 162 -11.41 -13.53 22.52
N LYS A 163 -12.40 -12.63 22.39
CA LYS A 163 -12.92 -12.23 21.07
C LYS A 163 -11.78 -11.68 20.20
N LYS A 164 -11.73 -12.15 18.96
CA LYS A 164 -10.80 -11.64 17.94
C LYS A 164 -11.23 -10.23 17.56
N MET A 165 -10.31 -9.29 17.71
CA MET A 165 -10.46 -7.90 17.29
C MET A 165 -9.35 -7.59 16.28
N PHE A 166 -9.74 -7.19 15.07
CA PHE A 166 -8.80 -6.74 14.06
C PHE A 166 -8.37 -5.31 14.38
N GLY A 167 -7.07 -5.03 14.26
CA GLY A 167 -6.55 -3.68 14.41
C GLY A 167 -6.87 -2.79 13.22
N VAL A 168 -6.65 -1.49 13.39
CA VAL A 168 -6.87 -0.48 12.36
C VAL A 168 -5.83 0.64 12.46
N CYS A 169 -5.35 1.13 11.31
CA CYS A 169 -4.49 2.30 11.26
C CYS A 169 -5.31 3.58 11.24
N ILE A 170 -4.87 4.60 11.98
CA ILE A 170 -5.43 5.95 11.92
C ILE A 170 -4.32 6.92 11.53
N HIS A 171 -4.56 7.65 10.43
CA HIS A 171 -3.67 8.66 9.91
C HIS A 171 -3.89 9.97 10.67
N PRO A 172 -2.82 10.68 11.10
CA PRO A 172 -2.95 11.86 11.97
C PRO A 172 -3.74 13.02 11.33
N ARG A 173 -3.78 13.10 10.00
CA ARG A 173 -4.49 14.16 9.25
C ARG A 173 -5.81 13.70 8.62
N LEU A 174 -5.94 12.41 8.36
CA LEU A 174 -7.05 11.86 7.55
C LEU A 174 -7.95 10.93 8.37
N GLY A 175 -7.63 10.70 9.65
CA GLY A 175 -8.28 9.68 10.46
C GLY A 175 -8.22 8.32 9.77
N GLY A 176 -9.35 7.66 9.61
CA GLY A 176 -9.47 6.45 8.81
C GLY A 176 -9.79 6.69 7.33
N TRP A 177 -9.88 7.93 6.83
CA TRP A 177 -10.22 8.25 5.43
C TRP A 177 -9.02 8.12 4.49
N PHE A 178 -8.37 6.96 4.53
CA PHE A 178 -7.29 6.61 3.61
C PHE A 178 -7.29 5.10 3.39
N ALA A 179 -6.42 4.64 2.49
CA ALA A 179 -6.14 3.21 2.34
C ALA A 179 -4.66 3.00 2.02
N ILE A 180 -4.09 1.92 2.54
CA ILE A 180 -2.74 1.49 2.20
C ILE A 180 -2.84 0.68 0.92
N ARG A 181 -2.00 0.99 -0.08
CA ARG A 181 -2.18 0.51 -1.47
C ARG A 181 -1.05 -0.37 -1.96
N ALA A 182 0.18 -0.03 -1.60
CA ALA A 182 1.34 -0.76 -2.10
C ALA A 182 2.54 -0.66 -1.17
N LEU A 183 3.41 -1.65 -1.30
CA LEU A 183 4.77 -1.68 -0.80
C LEU A 183 5.71 -1.71 -2.00
N LEU A 184 6.67 -0.81 -2.03
CA LEU A 184 7.73 -0.75 -3.03
C LEU A 184 9.06 -1.08 -2.37
N LEU A 185 9.83 -1.99 -2.95
CA LEU A 185 11.14 -2.43 -2.45
C LEU A 185 12.22 -2.12 -3.49
N PHE A 186 13.20 -1.30 -3.12
CA PHE A 186 14.29 -0.88 -3.98
C PHE A 186 15.48 -1.82 -3.79
N LYS A 187 15.56 -2.89 -4.59
CA LYS A 187 16.49 -4.01 -4.34
C LYS A 187 17.95 -3.59 -4.23
N ASP A 188 18.32 -2.57 -4.99
CA ASP A 188 19.70 -2.12 -5.14
C ASP A 188 20.01 -0.88 -4.28
N VAL A 189 19.04 -0.38 -3.51
CA VAL A 189 19.19 0.81 -2.67
C VAL A 189 19.28 0.41 -1.20
N GLN A 190 20.48 0.54 -0.64
CA GLN A 190 20.74 0.38 0.79
C GLN A 190 20.85 1.76 1.44
N VAL A 191 20.19 1.91 2.59
CA VAL A 191 20.15 3.12 3.40
C VAL A 191 20.75 2.84 4.76
N GLY A 192 21.80 3.58 5.11
CA GLY A 192 22.48 3.53 6.40
C GLY A 192 21.71 4.27 7.49
N ASP A 193 22.40 4.63 8.57
CA ASP A 193 21.81 5.25 9.76
C ASP A 193 21.20 6.62 9.50
N GLU A 194 21.48 7.23 8.35
CA GLU A 194 20.87 8.47 7.91
C GLU A 194 19.33 8.44 7.88
N LEU A 195 18.71 7.33 7.48
CA LEU A 195 17.26 7.18 7.48
C LEU A 195 16.82 6.80 8.90
N GLN A 196 16.35 7.79 9.64
CA GLN A 196 15.90 7.63 11.02
C GLN A 196 14.44 7.19 11.07
N GLN A 197 14.16 6.19 11.91
CA GLN A 197 12.79 5.74 12.15
C GLN A 197 12.04 6.81 12.93
N LYS A 198 10.84 7.17 12.46
CA LYS A 198 9.93 8.07 13.17
C LYS A 198 8.69 7.27 13.55
N ASP A 199 8.36 7.27 14.83
CA ASP A 199 7.12 6.65 15.28
C ASP A 199 5.91 7.41 14.69
N PRO A 200 4.86 6.70 14.28
CA PRO A 200 3.64 7.35 13.83
C PRO A 200 3.00 8.10 15.01
N PRO A 201 2.38 9.27 14.79
CA PRO A 201 1.71 9.98 15.87
C PRO A 201 0.58 9.14 16.49
N ASP A 202 0.67 8.92 17.81
CA ASP A 202 -0.42 8.39 18.63
C ASP A 202 -1.51 9.47 18.75
N CYS A 203 -2.42 9.46 17.79
CA CYS A 203 -3.52 10.42 17.66
C CYS A 203 -4.81 9.97 18.38
N VAL A 204 -4.88 8.75 18.90
CA VAL A 204 -5.99 8.19 19.67
C VAL A 204 -5.45 7.79 21.04
N CYS A 205 -5.25 8.81 21.89
CA CYS A 205 -4.42 8.70 23.08
C CYS A 205 -5.11 8.02 24.28
N SER A 206 -6.45 8.07 24.37
CA SER A 206 -7.17 7.52 25.53
C SER A 206 -7.52 6.04 25.34
N GLN A 207 -7.64 5.31 26.45
CA GLN A 207 -8.04 3.90 26.42
C GLN A 207 -9.48 3.74 25.92
N GLU A 208 -10.34 4.69 26.33
CA GLU A 208 -11.74 4.77 25.94
C GLU A 208 -11.90 4.96 24.43
N ASP A 209 -11.14 5.89 23.83
CA ASP A 209 -11.20 6.14 22.38
C ASP A 209 -10.61 4.97 21.58
N ARG A 210 -9.59 4.28 22.11
CA ARG A 210 -9.04 3.06 21.48
C ARG A 210 -10.04 1.91 21.49
N ILE A 211 -10.76 1.74 22.61
CA ILE A 211 -11.87 0.78 22.71
C ILE A 211 -12.93 1.14 21.67
N GLU A 212 -13.41 2.37 21.68
CA GLU A 212 -14.43 2.86 20.75
C GLU A 212 -14.00 2.68 19.29
N LEU A 213 -12.77 3.03 18.94
CA LEU A 213 -12.19 2.85 17.62
C LEU A 213 -12.30 1.40 17.16
N LEU A 214 -11.82 0.46 17.98
CA LEU A 214 -11.82 -0.96 17.61
C LEU A 214 -13.25 -1.52 17.55
N GLU A 215 -14.18 -1.05 18.38
CA GLU A 215 -15.59 -1.46 18.28
C GLU A 215 -16.26 -0.92 17.02
N ARG A 216 -16.09 0.37 16.71
CA ARG A 216 -16.63 0.98 15.49
C ARG A 216 -16.06 0.27 14.26
N PHE A 217 -14.76 0.00 14.22
CA PHE A 217 -14.14 -0.72 13.11
C PHE A 217 -14.62 -2.18 13.00
N ASN A 218 -14.66 -2.93 14.09
CA ASN A 218 -14.97 -4.36 13.99
C ASN A 218 -16.47 -4.65 13.88
N PHE A 219 -17.35 -3.80 14.42
CA PHE A 219 -18.79 -4.06 14.48
C PHE A 219 -19.62 -3.18 13.56
N ARG A 220 -19.10 -2.02 13.14
CA ARG A 220 -19.87 -0.99 12.42
C ARG A 220 -19.11 -0.30 11.28
N TRP A 221 -18.07 -0.91 10.71
CA TRP A 221 -17.22 -0.26 9.69
C TRP A 221 -17.98 0.35 8.50
N GLN A 222 -19.17 -0.18 8.17
CA GLN A 222 -20.02 0.29 7.07
C GLN A 222 -20.65 1.67 7.30
N ASP A 223 -20.76 2.12 8.56
CA ASP A 223 -21.29 3.45 8.90
C ASP A 223 -20.23 4.56 8.79
N TRP A 224 -18.97 4.19 8.54
CA TRP A 224 -17.80 5.06 8.38
C TRP A 224 -17.32 5.76 9.65
N SER A 225 -18.04 5.65 10.77
CA SER A 225 -17.80 6.42 12.01
C SER A 225 -16.45 6.18 12.67
N TYR A 226 -15.82 5.03 12.43
CA TYR A 226 -14.46 4.76 12.93
C TYR A 226 -13.40 5.65 12.28
N ARG A 227 -13.68 6.17 11.07
CA ARG A 227 -12.74 6.99 10.31
C ARG A 227 -12.65 8.41 10.86
N ASP A 228 -13.66 8.85 11.59
CA ASP A 228 -13.75 10.16 12.24
C ASP A 228 -13.46 10.10 13.75
N ILE A 229 -12.70 9.09 14.20
CA ILE A 229 -12.27 8.99 15.61
C ILE A 229 -11.41 10.20 16.03
N VAL A 230 -10.74 10.83 15.07
CA VAL A 230 -9.95 12.06 15.22
C VAL A 230 -10.46 13.10 14.21
N PRO A 231 -10.27 14.41 14.44
CA PRO A 231 -10.55 15.42 13.43
C PRO A 231 -9.79 15.15 12.13
N THR A 232 -10.46 15.31 11.00
CA THR A 232 -9.91 14.99 9.68
C THR A 232 -9.90 16.21 8.76
N GLU A 233 -8.82 16.39 8.00
CA GLU A 233 -8.68 17.47 7.00
C GLU A 233 -9.54 17.22 5.76
N GLU A 234 -9.74 15.95 5.42
CA GLU A 234 -10.45 15.50 4.23
C GLU A 234 -11.13 14.15 4.53
N SER A 235 -12.30 13.92 3.92
CA SER A 235 -13.03 12.66 3.98
C SER A 235 -13.53 12.24 2.59
N TYR A 236 -13.96 11.00 2.45
CA TYR A 236 -14.44 10.52 1.15
C TYR A 236 -15.72 11.25 0.74
N SER A 237 -15.77 11.70 -0.51
CA SER A 237 -16.97 12.31 -1.09
C SER A 237 -18.16 11.34 -1.08
N PRO A 238 -19.42 11.83 -1.17
CA PRO A 238 -20.58 10.95 -1.25
C PRO A 238 -20.46 9.91 -2.38
N GLN A 239 -19.94 10.31 -3.54
CA GLN A 239 -19.70 9.42 -4.68
C GLN A 239 -18.63 8.37 -4.36
N GLN A 240 -17.51 8.76 -3.76
CA GLN A 240 -16.47 7.82 -3.34
C GLN A 240 -16.97 6.81 -2.30
N ARG A 241 -17.82 7.25 -1.35
CA ARG A 241 -18.46 6.36 -0.37
C ARG A 241 -19.42 5.39 -1.03
N GLU A 242 -20.24 5.84 -1.98
CA GLU A 242 -21.12 4.98 -2.77
C GLU A 242 -20.32 3.89 -3.51
N TYR A 243 -19.19 4.26 -4.12
CA TYR A 243 -18.29 3.30 -4.78
C TYR A 243 -17.78 2.23 -3.82
N PHE A 244 -17.28 2.62 -2.64
CA PHE A 244 -16.69 1.69 -1.70
C PHE A 244 -17.71 0.87 -0.90
N LEU A 245 -18.93 1.38 -0.70
CA LEU A 245 -20.06 0.59 -0.18
C LEU A 245 -20.53 -0.47 -1.19
N THR A 246 -20.38 -0.18 -2.49
CA THR A 246 -20.77 -1.10 -3.55
C THR A 246 -19.83 -2.29 -3.59
N ALA A 247 -20.42 -3.50 -3.51
CA ALA A 247 -19.68 -4.75 -3.55
C ALA A 247 -18.87 -4.86 -4.86
N PRO A 248 -17.66 -5.44 -4.85
CA PRO A 248 -16.80 -5.50 -6.05
C PRO A 248 -17.49 -6.02 -7.31
N GLY A 249 -18.33 -7.08 -7.19
CA GLY A 249 -19.08 -7.64 -8.31
C GLY A 249 -20.17 -6.73 -8.89
N GLN A 250 -20.60 -5.70 -8.15
CA GLN A 250 -21.62 -4.72 -8.57
C GLN A 250 -21.01 -3.40 -9.06
N ARG A 251 -19.71 -3.16 -8.83
CA ARG A 251 -19.04 -1.91 -9.24
C ARG A 251 -19.12 -1.68 -10.75
N GLY A 252 -19.08 -2.74 -11.56
CA GLY A 252 -19.26 -2.62 -13.00
C GLY A 252 -20.64 -2.05 -13.39
N ALA A 253 -21.70 -2.40 -12.69
CA ALA A 253 -23.03 -1.85 -12.92
C ALA A 253 -23.13 -0.38 -12.45
N LEU A 254 -22.57 -0.07 -11.28
CA LEU A 254 -22.50 1.29 -10.75
C LEU A 254 -21.74 2.22 -11.71
N LEU A 255 -20.59 1.79 -12.22
CA LEU A 255 -19.79 2.60 -13.13
C LEU A 255 -20.49 2.83 -14.49
N ARG A 256 -21.33 1.89 -14.96
CA ARG A 256 -22.21 2.13 -16.12
C ARG A 256 -23.28 3.16 -15.81
N GLN A 257 -23.92 3.08 -14.64
CA GLN A 257 -24.91 4.06 -14.19
C GLN A 257 -24.30 5.47 -14.13
N TRP A 258 -23.03 5.58 -13.72
CA TRP A 258 -22.28 6.84 -13.71
C TRP A 258 -21.75 7.28 -15.09
N GLY A 259 -21.92 6.47 -16.14
CA GLY A 259 -21.47 6.78 -17.50
C GLY A 259 -19.99 6.55 -17.79
N TYR A 260 -19.28 5.82 -16.92
CA TYR A 260 -17.85 5.51 -17.09
C TYR A 260 -17.57 4.23 -17.89
N LEU A 261 -18.55 3.33 -18.00
CA LEU A 261 -18.45 2.07 -18.76
C LEU A 261 -19.58 1.97 -19.78
N THR A 262 -19.32 1.33 -20.92
CA THR A 262 -20.32 1.12 -22.00
C THR A 262 -20.77 -0.33 -22.08
N ASP A 263 -21.87 -0.59 -22.78
CA ASP A 263 -22.37 -1.95 -22.98
C ASP A 263 -21.42 -2.83 -23.82
N ALA A 264 -20.58 -2.23 -24.68
CA ALA A 264 -19.57 -2.93 -25.47
C ALA A 264 -18.47 -3.59 -24.61
N ASP A 265 -18.21 -3.07 -23.41
CA ASP A 265 -17.27 -3.66 -22.45
C ASP A 265 -17.79 -5.01 -21.88
N THR A 266 -19.07 -5.31 -22.11
CA THR A 266 -19.78 -6.53 -21.66
C THR A 266 -19.53 -7.73 -22.58
N GLU A 267 -19.28 -7.51 -23.87
CA GLU A 267 -18.97 -8.61 -24.80
C GLU A 267 -17.62 -9.28 -24.45
N LYS A 268 -16.66 -8.50 -23.95
CA LYS A 268 -15.42 -9.01 -23.34
C LYS A 268 -15.67 -9.70 -21.99
N GLN A 269 -16.65 -9.25 -21.20
CA GLN A 269 -17.04 -9.90 -19.93
C GLN A 269 -17.65 -11.30 -20.14
N SER A 270 -18.53 -11.47 -21.13
CA SER A 270 -19.19 -12.76 -21.39
C SER A 270 -18.30 -13.78 -22.09
N SER A 271 -17.41 -13.34 -22.99
CA SER A 271 -16.48 -14.21 -23.72
C SER A 271 -15.32 -14.71 -22.85
N THR A 272 -14.87 -13.91 -21.87
CA THR A 272 -13.83 -14.33 -20.91
C THR A 272 -14.37 -15.34 -19.90
N ASN A 273 -15.58 -15.13 -19.37
CA ASN A 273 -16.23 -16.10 -18.46
C ASN A 273 -16.55 -17.44 -19.15
N LYS A 274 -16.92 -17.44 -20.44
CA LYS A 274 -17.13 -18.68 -21.21
C LYS A 274 -15.84 -19.48 -21.46
N ARG A 275 -14.67 -18.83 -21.43
CA ARG A 275 -13.37 -19.49 -21.63
C ARG A 275 -12.92 -20.23 -20.37
N PHE A 276 -13.16 -19.66 -19.18
CA PHE A 276 -12.81 -20.29 -17.90
C PHE A 276 -13.71 -21.49 -17.52
N THR A 277 -14.94 -21.57 -18.05
CA THR A 277 -15.83 -22.71 -17.79
C THR A 277 -15.52 -23.95 -18.64
N LYS A 278 -14.59 -23.89 -19.60
CA LYS A 278 -14.28 -25.02 -20.50
C LYS A 278 -13.05 -25.86 -20.10
N ASP A 279 -12.24 -25.41 -19.14
CA ASP A 279 -10.96 -26.05 -18.80
C ASP A 279 -10.92 -26.59 -17.35
N VAL A 280 -12.00 -27.26 -16.91
CA VAL A 280 -11.95 -28.16 -15.74
C VAL A 280 -12.22 -29.58 -16.24
N PRO A 281 -11.19 -30.43 -16.43
CA PRO A 281 -11.40 -31.84 -16.66
C PRO A 281 -11.84 -32.51 -15.35
N CYS A 282 -12.89 -33.35 -15.43
CA CYS A 282 -13.25 -34.33 -14.41
C CYS A 282 -12.09 -35.27 -14.07
#